data_AF-F0WK77-F1
#
_entry.id   AF-F0WK77-F1
#
_cell.length_a   1.000
_cell.length_b   1.000
_cell.length_c   1.000
_cell.angle_alpha   90.00
_cell.angle_beta   90.00
_cell.angle_gamma   90.00
#
_symmetry.space_group_name_H-M   'P 1'
#
loop_
_entity.id
_entity.type
_entity.pdbx_description
1 polymer ?
#
loop_
_entity_poly.entity_id
_entity_poly.type
_entity_poly.pdbx_seq_one_letter_code
_entity_poly.pdbx_strand_id
1 'polypeptide(L)'
;MATDFSKPENNPFTYIRDKHEKHAAFVIHRNKNANVVVYALRLKEEGAIVEEDALNVYWVMFEKAGHPKENLNMIERNTGYGATCTKREGTEGEYEIVVTSIKDTRIILKLEDGKAVARGTFNGVDDCTLERVFVSSKSVMGLPKVQYVEFFGTAPDGSPFTERKTA
;
A
#
# COMPACT_ATOMS: atom_id res chain seq x y z
N MET A 1 -16.90 8.03 -8.64
CA MET A 1 -15.44 8.24 -8.49
C MET A 1 -14.78 7.86 -9.81
N ALA A 2 -13.73 8.58 -10.22
CA ALA A 2 -12.93 8.19 -11.37
C ALA A 2 -12.20 6.87 -11.05
N THR A 3 -12.25 5.90 -11.97
CA THR A 3 -11.57 4.60 -11.83
C THR A 3 -10.28 4.52 -12.64
N ASP A 4 -9.87 5.64 -13.25
CA ASP A 4 -8.58 5.76 -13.93
C ASP A 4 -7.46 6.01 -12.90
N PHE A 5 -7.13 4.96 -12.13
CA PHE A 5 -6.04 5.00 -11.14
C PHE A 5 -4.64 4.99 -11.77
N SER A 6 -4.54 5.22 -13.08
CA SER A 6 -3.25 5.53 -13.70
C SER A 6 -2.77 6.95 -13.40
N LYS A 7 -3.65 7.80 -12.85
CA LYS A 7 -3.37 9.21 -12.58
C LYS A 7 -3.14 9.47 -11.08
N PRO A 8 -2.12 10.26 -10.70
CA PRO A 8 -1.78 10.50 -9.29
C PRO A 8 -2.87 11.23 -8.51
N GLU A 9 -3.70 12.04 -9.17
CA GLU A 9 -4.82 12.77 -8.56
C GLU A 9 -6.00 11.86 -8.20
N ASN A 10 -6.11 10.67 -8.81
CA ASN A 10 -7.20 9.74 -8.55
C ASN A 10 -6.82 8.82 -7.40
N ASN A 11 -7.45 8.99 -6.23
CA ASN A 11 -7.18 8.17 -5.04
C ASN A 11 -7.95 6.83 -5.07
N PRO A 12 -7.29 5.67 -5.21
CA PRO A 12 -7.97 4.37 -5.14
C PRO A 12 -8.28 3.89 -3.73
N PHE A 13 -7.64 4.43 -2.68
CA PHE A 13 -7.64 3.84 -1.35
C PHE A 13 -9.05 3.71 -0.75
N THR A 14 -9.83 4.79 -0.72
CA THR A 14 -11.20 4.76 -0.20
C THR A 14 -12.09 3.81 -1.00
N TYR A 15 -11.98 3.81 -2.34
CA TYR A 15 -12.74 2.91 -3.19
C TYR A 15 -12.40 1.44 -2.92
N ILE A 16 -11.11 1.12 -2.77
CA ILE A 16 -10.65 -0.23 -2.40
C ILE A 16 -11.25 -0.63 -1.05
N ARG A 17 -11.18 0.22 -0.03
CA ARG A 17 -11.73 -0.08 1.29
C ARG A 17 -13.23 -0.34 1.27
N ASP A 18 -13.97 0.45 0.50
CA ASP A 18 -15.42 0.38 0.46
C ASP A 18 -15.96 -0.78 -0.40
N LYS A 19 -15.24 -1.16 -1.46
CA LYS A 19 -15.76 -2.06 -2.50
C LYS A 19 -15.01 -3.36 -2.66
N HIS A 20 -13.77 -3.46 -2.19
CA HIS A 20 -12.90 -4.61 -2.46
C HIS A 20 -12.28 -5.23 -1.20
N GLU A 21 -11.84 -4.41 -0.23
CA GLU A 21 -11.07 -4.86 0.92
C GLU A 21 -11.17 -3.91 2.11
N LYS A 22 -12.12 -4.17 3.01
CA LYS A 22 -12.35 -3.35 4.22
C LYS A 22 -11.11 -3.22 5.12
N HIS A 23 -10.18 -4.18 5.05
CA HIS A 23 -8.96 -4.22 5.85
C HIS A 23 -7.71 -3.79 5.07
N ALA A 24 -7.87 -3.07 3.95
CA ALA A 24 -6.74 -2.42 3.28
C ALA A 24 -6.16 -1.33 4.19
N ALA A 25 -4.85 -1.43 4.45
CA ALA A 25 -4.11 -0.46 5.26
C ALA A 25 -3.52 0.64 4.37
N PHE A 26 -3.01 0.27 3.18
CA PHE A 26 -2.61 1.20 2.13
C PHE A 26 -2.61 0.51 0.76
N VAL A 27 -2.42 1.29 -0.30
CA VAL A 27 -2.38 0.79 -1.68
C VAL A 27 -1.23 1.38 -2.49
N ILE A 28 -0.80 0.67 -3.53
CA ILE A 28 0.14 1.19 -4.52
C ILE A 28 -0.54 1.22 -5.89
N HIS A 29 -0.47 2.36 -6.57
CA HIS A 29 -0.95 2.54 -7.94
C HIS A 29 0.09 3.28 -8.79
N ARG A 30 -0.06 3.30 -10.12
CA ARG A 30 1.04 3.68 -11.01
C ARG A 30 0.58 4.27 -12.33
N ASN A 31 1.44 5.06 -12.95
CA ASN A 31 1.19 5.69 -14.27
C ASN A 31 1.13 4.73 -15.48
N LYS A 32 1.13 3.41 -15.27
CA LYS A 32 1.12 2.41 -16.34
C LYS A 32 -0.27 1.90 -16.67
N ASN A 33 -1.13 1.79 -15.66
CA ASN A 33 -2.48 1.30 -15.80
C ASN A 33 -3.30 1.62 -14.55
N ALA A 34 -4.60 1.35 -14.61
CA ALA A 34 -5.51 1.58 -13.49
C ALA A 34 -5.46 0.49 -12.40
N ASN A 35 -4.67 -0.57 -12.55
CA ASN A 35 -4.62 -1.65 -11.56
C ASN A 35 -3.95 -1.17 -10.26
N VAL A 36 -4.43 -1.69 -9.14
CA VAL A 36 -4.01 -1.26 -7.80
C VAL A 36 -3.48 -2.47 -7.03
N VAL A 37 -2.31 -2.33 -6.42
CA VAL A 37 -1.81 -3.31 -5.43
C VAL A 37 -2.36 -2.92 -4.07
N VAL A 38 -2.98 -3.88 -3.39
CA VAL A 38 -3.58 -3.71 -2.07
C VAL A 38 -2.69 -4.36 -1.02
N TYR A 39 -2.41 -3.64 0.05
CA TYR A 39 -1.75 -4.15 1.25
C TYR A 39 -2.76 -4.15 2.38
N ALA A 40 -3.22 -5.35 2.76
CA ALA A 40 -4.31 -5.52 3.72
C ALA A 40 -3.88 -6.37 4.91
N LEU A 41 -4.40 -6.03 6.10
CA LEU A 41 -4.31 -6.91 7.25
C LEU A 41 -5.16 -8.15 7.03
N ARG A 42 -4.59 -9.33 7.29
CA ARG A 42 -5.34 -10.57 7.36
C ARG A 42 -5.88 -10.73 8.78
N LEU A 43 -7.19 -10.77 8.90
CA LEU A 43 -7.89 -10.97 10.16
C LEU A 43 -8.57 -12.34 10.21
N LYS A 44 -8.63 -12.91 11.41
CA LYS A 44 -9.48 -14.06 11.76
C LYS A 44 -10.95 -13.65 11.76
N GLU A 45 -11.85 -14.62 11.78
CA GLU A 45 -13.30 -14.36 11.85
C GLU A 45 -13.69 -13.53 13.07
N GLU A 46 -12.99 -13.72 14.19
CA GLU A 46 -13.15 -13.00 15.46
C GLU A 46 -12.61 -11.55 15.42
N GLY A 47 -11.96 -11.14 14.33
CA GLY A 47 -11.42 -9.79 14.14
C GLY A 47 -9.97 -9.59 14.62
N ALA A 48 -9.34 -10.61 15.22
CA ALA A 48 -7.93 -10.59 15.58
C ALA A 48 -7.01 -10.77 14.36
N ILE A 49 -5.78 -10.26 14.42
CA ILE A 49 -4.79 -10.44 13.34
C ILE A 49 -4.36 -11.91 13.26
N VAL A 50 -4.17 -12.42 12.04
CA VAL A 50 -3.53 -13.73 11.79
C VAL A 50 -2.02 -13.55 11.96
N GLU A 51 -1.47 -13.87 13.13
CA GLU A 51 -0.12 -13.43 13.49
C GLU A 51 0.98 -14.02 12.60
N GLU A 52 0.81 -15.27 12.20
CA GLU A 52 1.72 -16.02 11.33
C GLU A 52 1.69 -15.54 9.87
N ASP A 53 0.66 -14.81 9.47
CA ASP A 53 0.46 -14.33 8.09
C ASP A 53 -0.36 -13.02 8.10
N ALA A 54 0.18 -11.99 8.76
CA ALA A 54 -0.55 -10.76 9.04
C ALA A 54 -0.84 -9.91 7.80
N LEU A 55 -0.06 -10.06 6.73
CA LEU A 55 -0.13 -9.21 5.54
C LEU A 55 -0.58 -10.01 4.31
N ASN A 56 -1.62 -9.51 3.64
CA ASN A 56 -2.03 -9.97 2.33
C ASN A 56 -1.71 -8.90 1.27
N VAL A 57 -1.03 -9.30 0.18
CA VAL A 57 -0.65 -8.41 -0.92
C VAL A 57 -1.09 -8.99 -2.26
N TYR A 58 -1.90 -8.26 -3.00
CA TYR A 58 -2.49 -8.70 -4.26
C TYR A 58 -2.93 -7.52 -5.13
N TRP A 59 -3.19 -7.79 -6.41
CA TRP A 59 -3.75 -6.85 -7.37
C TRP A 59 -5.27 -6.80 -7.33
N VAL A 60 -5.85 -5.61 -7.53
CA VAL A 60 -7.21 -5.44 -8.04
C VAL A 60 -7.10 -4.91 -9.48
N MET A 61 -7.65 -5.68 -10.42
CA MET A 61 -7.42 -5.49 -11.86
C MET A 61 -8.50 -4.61 -12.49
N PHE A 62 -8.41 -3.30 -12.33
CA PHE A 62 -9.37 -2.34 -12.89
C PHE A 62 -9.44 -2.32 -14.42
N GLU A 63 -8.46 -2.86 -15.12
CA GLU A 63 -8.49 -3.05 -16.58
C GLU A 63 -9.38 -4.22 -17.03
N LYS A 64 -9.83 -5.07 -16.10
CA LYS A 64 -10.66 -6.25 -16.37
C LYS A 64 -12.08 -6.06 -15.85
N ALA A 65 -13.07 -6.52 -16.60
CA ALA A 65 -14.47 -6.47 -16.19
C ALA A 65 -14.67 -7.16 -14.82
N GLY A 66 -15.38 -6.51 -13.91
CA GLY A 66 -15.60 -6.99 -12.54
C GLY A 66 -14.44 -6.79 -11.57
N HIS A 67 -13.31 -6.22 -12.02
CA HIS A 67 -12.14 -5.88 -11.21
C HIS A 67 -11.66 -7.03 -10.29
N PRO A 68 -11.30 -8.20 -10.86
CA PRO A 68 -10.91 -9.37 -10.09
C PRO A 68 -9.65 -9.12 -9.25
N LYS A 69 -9.52 -9.89 -8.17
CA LYS A 69 -8.29 -9.98 -7.36
C LYS A 69 -7.31 -10.96 -8.00
N GLU A 70 -6.04 -10.60 -8.11
CA GLU A 70 -4.98 -11.47 -8.63
C GLU A 70 -3.75 -11.48 -7.72
N ASN A 71 -3.17 -12.65 -7.48
CA ASN A 71 -1.95 -12.77 -6.67
C ASN A 71 -0.75 -12.15 -7.40
N LEU A 72 0.21 -11.63 -6.64
CA LEU A 72 1.52 -11.27 -7.19
C LEU A 72 2.22 -12.52 -7.72
N ASN A 73 2.73 -12.45 -8.95
CA ASN A 73 3.63 -13.47 -9.46
C ASN A 73 5.01 -13.35 -8.80
N MET A 74 5.88 -14.34 -9.03
CA MET A 74 7.21 -14.40 -8.39
C MET A 74 8.09 -13.19 -8.73
N ILE A 75 8.03 -12.69 -9.96
CA ILE A 75 8.82 -11.53 -10.39
C ILE A 75 8.32 -10.27 -9.69
N GLU A 76 7.02 -10.02 -9.69
CA GLU A 76 6.39 -8.87 -9.04
C GLU A 76 6.66 -8.85 -7.54
N ARG A 77 6.57 -10.01 -6.90
CA ARG A 77 6.87 -10.20 -5.47
C ARG A 77 8.33 -9.85 -5.17
N ASN A 78 9.26 -10.24 -6.01
CA ASN A 78 10.69 -10.09 -5.72
C ASN A 78 11.29 -8.75 -6.18
N THR A 79 10.59 -7.99 -7.04
CA THR A 79 11.18 -6.80 -7.69
C THR A 79 10.45 -5.49 -7.41
N GLY A 80 9.16 -5.53 -7.04
CA GLY A 80 8.38 -4.31 -6.89
C GLY A 80 7.45 -4.33 -5.68
N TYR A 81 6.52 -5.28 -5.69
CA TYR A 81 5.31 -5.20 -4.86
C TYR A 81 5.29 -6.15 -3.68
N GLY A 82 6.20 -7.12 -3.62
CA GLY A 82 6.34 -7.91 -2.40
C GLY A 82 6.73 -7.05 -1.22
N ALA A 83 6.53 -7.60 -0.03
CA ALA A 83 6.95 -6.96 1.20
C ALA A 83 7.34 -8.02 2.22
N THR A 84 8.29 -7.67 3.09
CA THR A 84 8.47 -8.37 4.35
C THR A 84 7.43 -7.88 5.34
N CYS A 85 6.98 -8.75 6.24
CA CYS A 85 6.07 -8.40 7.33
C CYS A 85 6.55 -9.13 8.58
N THR A 86 7.07 -8.39 9.55
CA THR A 86 7.69 -8.96 10.75
C THR A 86 7.00 -8.40 11.98
N LYS A 87 6.60 -9.26 12.90
CA LYS A 87 6.04 -8.83 14.19
C LYS A 87 7.08 -7.98 14.93
N ARG A 88 6.68 -6.82 15.44
CA ARG A 88 7.58 -5.96 16.22
C ARG A 88 7.75 -6.50 17.63
N GLU A 89 8.99 -6.57 18.10
CA GLU A 89 9.30 -7.01 19.45
C GLU A 89 8.77 -6.00 20.49
N GLY A 90 8.20 -6.50 21.57
CA GLY A 90 7.71 -5.67 22.68
C GLY A 90 6.39 -4.92 22.43
N THR A 91 5.75 -5.13 21.27
CA THR A 91 4.46 -4.51 20.92
C THR A 91 3.46 -5.58 20.47
N GLU A 92 2.26 -5.52 21.03
CA GLU A 92 1.17 -6.43 20.63
C GLU A 92 0.47 -5.90 19.37
N GLY A 93 0.21 -6.78 18.40
CA GLY A 93 -0.57 -6.44 17.20
C GLY A 93 0.10 -5.51 16.19
N GLU A 94 1.38 -5.19 16.36
CA GLU A 94 2.13 -4.34 15.42
C GLU A 94 3.14 -5.14 14.60
N TYR A 95 3.19 -4.84 13.30
CA TYR A 95 4.06 -5.49 12.33
C TYR A 95 4.82 -4.44 11.53
N GLU A 96 6.12 -4.59 11.40
CA GLU A 96 6.91 -3.78 10.48
C GLU A 96 6.82 -4.38 9.07
N ILE A 97 6.42 -3.54 8.11
CA ILE A 97 6.41 -3.84 6.69
C ILE A 97 7.53 -3.07 6.01
N VAL A 98 8.26 -3.77 5.12
CA VAL A 98 9.17 -3.15 4.15
C VAL A 98 8.80 -3.63 2.76
N VAL A 99 8.32 -2.73 1.91
CA VAL A 99 7.95 -3.05 0.51
C VAL A 99 9.20 -3.04 -0.37
N THR A 100 9.33 -4.03 -1.25
CA THR A 100 10.52 -4.26 -2.08
C THR A 100 10.98 -3.04 -2.87
N SER A 101 10.06 -2.22 -3.40
CA SER A 101 10.40 -1.03 -4.18
C SER A 101 10.68 0.24 -3.38
N ILE A 102 10.40 0.27 -2.07
CA ILE A 102 10.54 1.45 -1.20
C ILE A 102 11.21 1.08 0.12
N LYS A 103 12.34 0.37 0.03
CA LYS A 103 13.03 -0.25 1.18
C LYS A 103 13.43 0.72 2.30
N ASP A 104 13.62 2.00 1.96
CA ASP A 104 13.99 3.05 2.93
C ASP A 104 12.79 3.61 3.69
N THR A 105 11.58 3.07 3.47
CA THR A 105 10.35 3.49 4.15
C THR A 105 9.85 2.33 5.01
N ARG A 106 10.04 2.44 6.32
CA ARG A 106 9.48 1.50 7.30
C ARG A 106 8.03 1.88 7.57
N ILE A 107 7.14 0.90 7.50
CA ILE A 107 5.70 1.08 7.71
C ILE A 107 5.29 0.16 8.86
N ILE A 108 4.57 0.71 9.83
CA ILE A 108 3.99 -0.08 10.92
C ILE A 108 2.53 -0.40 10.59
N LEU A 109 2.24 -1.67 10.43
CA LEU A 109 0.90 -2.21 10.20
C LEU A 109 0.28 -2.61 11.54
N LYS A 110 -0.92 -2.09 11.83
CA LYS A 110 -1.68 -2.41 13.04
C LYS A 110 -3.18 -2.25 12.85
N LEU A 111 -3.93 -2.78 13.82
CA LEU A 111 -5.34 -2.44 14.01
C LEU A 111 -5.47 -1.25 14.96
N GLU A 112 -6.26 -0.25 14.56
CA GLU A 112 -6.68 0.86 15.40
C GLU A 112 -8.20 0.99 15.27
N ASP A 113 -8.92 0.89 16.39
CA ASP A 113 -10.39 0.92 16.43
C ASP A 113 -11.05 -0.02 15.40
N GLY A 114 -10.50 -1.23 15.26
CA GLY A 114 -10.97 -2.26 14.33
C GLY A 114 -10.66 -1.98 12.85
N LYS A 115 -9.90 -0.93 12.54
CA LYS A 115 -9.46 -0.56 11.19
C LYS A 115 -7.99 -0.89 10.99
N ALA A 116 -7.67 -1.44 9.83
CA ALA A 116 -6.28 -1.59 9.42
C ALA A 116 -5.67 -0.22 9.10
N VAL A 117 -4.49 0.04 9.64
CA VAL A 117 -3.75 1.30 9.48
C VAL A 117 -2.28 1.01 9.21
N ALA A 118 -1.69 1.79 8.30
CA ALA A 118 -0.26 1.82 8.01
C ALA A 118 0.33 3.13 8.54
N ARG A 119 1.14 3.08 9.58
CA ARG A 119 1.82 4.26 10.17
C ARG A 119 3.25 4.37 9.67
N GLY A 120 3.77 5.59 9.55
CA GLY A 120 5.16 5.82 9.18
C GLY A 120 5.61 7.25 9.41
N THR A 121 6.86 7.53 9.06
CA THR A 121 7.43 8.88 9.10
C THR A 121 7.46 9.45 7.70
N PHE A 122 6.81 10.60 7.50
CA PHE A 122 6.76 11.32 6.23
C PHE A 122 6.96 12.82 6.47
N ASN A 123 7.76 13.48 5.66
CA ASN A 123 8.22 14.86 5.80
C ASN A 123 8.84 15.16 7.18
N GLY A 124 9.50 14.17 7.78
CA GLY A 124 10.05 14.26 9.14
C GLY A 124 8.99 14.25 10.26
N VAL A 125 7.73 13.97 9.93
CA VAL A 125 6.62 13.86 10.89
C VAL A 125 6.33 12.38 11.15
N ASP A 126 6.47 11.97 12.40
CA ASP A 126 6.17 10.61 12.87
C ASP A 126 4.67 10.35 13.00
N ASP A 127 4.30 9.07 13.09
CA ASP A 127 2.93 8.57 13.27
C ASP A 127 1.91 9.04 12.20
N CYS A 128 2.40 9.42 11.01
CA CYS A 128 1.55 9.69 9.87
C CYS A 128 0.84 8.42 9.38
N THR A 129 -0.43 8.49 9.03
CA THR A 129 -1.17 7.41 8.38
C THR A 129 -0.94 7.45 6.87
N LEU A 130 -0.33 6.41 6.31
CA LEU A 130 -0.16 6.22 4.87
C LEU A 130 -1.44 5.60 4.28
N GLU A 131 -1.97 6.21 3.23
CA GLU A 131 -3.15 5.71 2.52
C GLU A 131 -2.80 5.12 1.16
N ARG A 132 -1.93 5.80 0.40
CA ARG A 132 -1.53 5.37 -0.93
C ARG A 132 -0.15 5.83 -1.32
N VAL A 133 0.43 5.08 -2.24
CA VAL A 133 1.70 5.40 -2.90
C VAL A 133 1.48 5.40 -4.40
N PHE A 134 1.81 6.49 -5.08
CA PHE A 134 1.84 6.56 -6.53
C PHE A 134 3.25 6.35 -7.06
N VAL A 135 3.40 5.48 -8.06
CA VAL A 135 4.67 5.23 -8.73
C VAL A 135 4.62 5.74 -10.16
N SER A 136 5.49 6.70 -10.48
CA SER A 136 5.72 7.11 -11.86
C SER A 136 6.93 6.37 -12.42
N SER A 137 6.73 5.69 -13.55
CA SER A 137 7.80 4.99 -14.25
C SER A 137 7.72 5.20 -15.76
N LYS A 138 8.87 5.16 -16.43
CA LYS A 138 8.99 5.14 -17.88
C LYS A 138 9.64 3.84 -18.33
N SER A 139 9.44 3.47 -19.60
CA SER A 139 10.22 2.39 -20.19
C SER A 139 11.50 2.98 -20.79
N VAL A 140 12.65 2.39 -20.48
CA VAL A 140 13.95 2.71 -21.07
C VAL A 140 14.51 1.42 -21.64
N MET A 141 14.67 1.35 -22.97
CA MET A 141 15.11 0.14 -23.68
C MET A 141 14.29 -1.11 -23.31
N GLY A 142 12.97 -0.95 -23.10
CA GLY A 142 12.08 -2.04 -22.70
C GLY A 142 12.03 -2.34 -21.21
N LEU A 143 12.95 -1.80 -20.40
CA LEU A 143 12.99 -2.01 -18.95
C LEU A 143 12.25 -0.89 -18.19
N PRO A 144 11.51 -1.21 -17.12
CA PRO A 144 10.88 -0.19 -16.28
C PRO A 144 11.95 0.58 -15.50
N LYS A 145 11.93 1.91 -15.62
CA LYS A 145 12.71 2.83 -14.80
C LYS A 145 11.76 3.71 -13.99
N VAL A 146 11.81 3.57 -12.66
CA VAL A 146 11.09 4.46 -11.74
C VAL A 146 11.67 5.87 -11.87
N GLN A 147 10.80 6.87 -11.94
CA GLN A 147 11.17 8.29 -11.97
C GLN A 147 10.99 8.91 -10.60
N TYR A 148 9.86 8.63 -9.95
CA TYR A 148 9.59 9.03 -8.58
C TYR A 148 8.53 8.14 -7.96
N VAL A 149 8.50 8.18 -6.64
CA VAL A 149 7.47 7.62 -5.78
C VAL A 149 6.87 8.77 -4.97
N GLU A 150 5.56 8.78 -4.82
CA GLU A 150 4.83 9.82 -4.09
C GLU A 150 3.89 9.20 -3.07
N PHE A 151 4.07 9.54 -1.81
CA PHE A 151 3.32 9.06 -0.66
C PHE A 151 2.23 10.06 -0.30
N PHE A 152 1.05 9.56 0.04
CA PHE A 152 -0.10 10.37 0.42
C PHE A 152 -0.78 9.78 1.65
N GLY A 153 -1.26 10.65 2.51
CA GLY A 153 -2.03 10.26 3.68
C GLY A 153 -2.29 11.44 4.61
N THR A 154 -2.42 11.16 5.91
CA THR A 154 -2.74 12.16 6.92
C THR A 154 -1.73 12.16 8.06
N ALA A 155 -1.29 13.35 8.48
CA ALA A 155 -0.46 13.54 9.66
C ALA A 155 -1.29 13.34 10.95
N PRO A 156 -0.64 13.23 12.14
CA PRO A 156 -1.34 13.01 13.40
C PRO A 156 -2.36 14.10 13.77
N ASP A 157 -2.17 15.33 13.28
CA ASP A 157 -3.11 16.45 13.46
C ASP A 157 -4.30 16.40 12.50
N GLY A 158 -4.37 15.39 11.63
CA GLY A 158 -5.40 15.19 10.61
C GLY A 158 -5.16 15.94 9.30
N SER A 159 -4.10 16.74 9.19
CA SER A 159 -3.77 17.43 7.94
C SER A 159 -3.28 16.44 6.88
N PRO A 160 -3.63 16.64 5.59
CA PRO A 160 -3.12 15.79 4.53
C PRO A 160 -1.63 16.07 4.29
N PHE A 161 -0.84 15.02 4.04
CA PHE A 161 0.54 15.16 3.58
C PHE A 161 0.72 14.61 2.16
N THR A 162 1.76 15.11 1.48
CA THR A 162 2.33 14.48 0.30
C THR A 162 3.84 14.53 0.44
N GLU A 163 4.52 13.40 0.20
CA GLU A 163 5.98 13.33 0.18
C GLU A 163 6.41 12.67 -1.14
N ARG A 164 7.34 13.28 -1.87
CA ARG A 164 7.88 12.72 -3.11
C ARG A 164 9.35 12.35 -2.93
N LYS A 165 9.68 11.11 -3.26
CA LYS A 165 11.06 10.61 -3.36
C LYS A 165 11.39 10.33 -4.82
N THR A 166 12.44 10.96 -5.34
CA THR A 166 12.96 10.66 -6.69
C THR A 166 13.92 9.47 -6.62
N ALA A 167 13.85 8.59 -7.63
CA ALA A 167 14.73 7.44 -7.75
C ALA A 167 16.07 7.78 -8.42
#